data_AF-A0A7K2PD53-F1
#
_entry.id   AF-A0A7K2PD53-F1
#
_cell.length_a   1.000
_cell.length_b   1.000
_cell.length_c   1.000
_cell.angle_alpha   90.00
_cell.angle_beta   90.00
_cell.angle_gamma   90.00
#
_symmetry.space_group_name_H-M   'P 1'
#
loop_
_entity.id
_entity.type
_entity.pdbx_description
1 polymer ?
#
loop_
_entity_poly.entity_id
_entity_poly.type
_entity_poly.pdbx_seq_one_letter_code
_entity_poly.pdbx_strand_id
1 'polypeptide(L)'
;MANGQANGQWYPPEWPDRIRALAAGTLTPVTPKRAATVMLLKDTGTGTEPTGARSGPAVHMLRRRTSMAFAGGAYAYPGGGVDPRDDDRAVGWA
;
A
#
# COMPACT_ATOMS: atom_id res chain seq x y z
N MET A 1 -23.77 6.78 19.73
CA MET A 1 -22.57 7.04 20.55
C MET A 1 -21.62 7.87 19.70
N ALA A 2 -21.30 9.08 20.15
CA ALA A 2 -20.65 10.11 19.34
C ALA A 2 -19.21 9.74 18.99
N ASN A 3 -18.82 9.94 17.72
CA ASN A 3 -17.48 9.72 17.22
C ASN A 3 -16.56 10.87 17.69
N GLY A 4 -16.04 10.76 18.91
CA GLY A 4 -15.15 11.75 19.55
C GLY A 4 -13.71 11.73 19.03
N GLN A 5 -13.53 11.84 17.70
CA GLN A 5 -12.22 11.79 17.06
C GLN A 5 -12.12 12.92 16.02
N ALA A 6 -11.97 14.16 16.48
CA ALA A 6 -11.71 15.31 15.60
C ALA A 6 -10.58 16.21 16.12
N ASN A 7 -9.55 15.60 16.71
CA ASN A 7 -8.38 16.31 17.26
C ASN A 7 -7.10 16.09 16.41
N GLY A 8 -7.24 15.86 15.09
CA GLY A 8 -6.08 15.61 14.20
C GLY A 8 -5.44 14.21 14.32
N GLN A 9 -6.01 13.35 15.15
CA GLN A 9 -5.62 11.95 15.29
C GLN A 9 -6.07 11.15 14.05
N TRP A 10 -5.18 10.97 13.07
CA TRP A 10 -5.46 10.28 11.80
C TRP A 10 -5.24 8.76 11.85
N TYR A 11 -4.87 8.25 13.03
CA TYR A 11 -4.43 6.87 13.21
C TYR A 11 -5.05 6.27 14.48
N PRO A 12 -5.18 4.93 14.58
CA PRO A 12 -5.83 4.29 15.71
C PRO A 12 -5.26 4.72 17.07
N PRO A 13 -6.11 4.92 18.09
CA PRO A 13 -5.72 5.51 19.37
C PRO A 13 -4.66 4.68 20.13
N GLU A 14 -4.56 3.38 19.85
CA GLU A 14 -3.58 2.49 20.48
C GLU A 14 -2.17 2.56 19.86
N TRP A 15 -2.01 3.20 18.71
CA TRP A 15 -0.72 3.25 18.02
C TRP A 15 0.38 4.00 18.79
N PRO A 16 0.16 5.16 19.47
CA PRO A 16 1.23 5.83 20.19
C PRO A 16 1.89 4.92 21.23
N ASP A 17 1.08 4.18 22.00
CA ASP A 17 1.57 3.25 23.01
C ASP A 17 2.29 2.06 22.36
N ARG A 18 1.75 1.49 21.28
CA ARG A 18 2.40 0.40 20.54
C ARG A 18 3.74 0.82 19.92
N ILE A 19 3.82 2.03 19.36
CA ILE A 19 5.06 2.59 18.80
C ILE A 19 6.10 2.78 19.91
N ARG A 20 5.71 3.34 21.07
CA ARG A 20 6.60 3.47 22.23
C ARG A 20 7.08 2.12 22.76
N ALA A 21 6.19 1.14 22.87
CA ALA A 21 6.53 -0.21 23.32
C ALA A 21 7.47 -0.93 22.33
N LEU A 22 7.27 -0.76 21.03
CA LEU A 22 8.19 -1.26 20.00
C LEU A 22 9.57 -0.62 20.14
N ALA A 23 9.64 0.71 20.30
CA ALA A 23 10.90 1.42 20.47
C ALA A 23 11.63 1.04 21.77
N ALA A 24 10.89 0.74 22.84
CA ALA A 24 11.43 0.27 24.12
C ALA A 24 11.79 -1.23 24.13
N GLY A 25 11.50 -1.98 23.05
CA GLY A 25 11.73 -3.43 22.98
C GLY A 25 10.77 -4.27 23.82
N THR A 26 9.68 -3.68 24.33
CA THR A 26 8.68 -4.37 25.16
C THR A 26 7.51 -4.91 24.35
N LEU A 27 7.41 -4.55 23.07
CA LEU A 27 6.47 -5.14 22.11
C LEU A 27 7.22 -6.07 21.15
N THR A 28 6.78 -7.32 21.07
CA THR A 28 7.20 -8.25 20.00
C THR A 28 6.33 -8.00 18.75
N PRO A 29 6.89 -7.50 17.63
CA PRO A 29 6.13 -7.31 16.41
C PRO A 29 5.75 -8.65 15.77
N VAL A 30 4.67 -8.65 15.00
CA VAL A 30 4.33 -9.80 14.16
C VAL A 30 5.39 -10.00 13.08
N THR A 31 5.67 -11.26 12.73
CA THR A 31 6.58 -11.58 11.62
C THR A 31 6.01 -11.02 10.31
N PRO A 32 6.75 -10.15 9.58
CA PRO A 32 6.30 -9.64 8.30
C PRO A 32 6.10 -10.76 7.28
N LYS A 33 5.05 -10.65 6.47
CA LYS A 33 4.86 -11.51 5.29
C LYS A 33 5.56 -10.85 4.10
N ARG A 34 6.39 -11.60 3.37
CA ARG A 34 6.98 -11.12 2.11
C ARG A 34 5.86 -10.78 1.12
N ALA A 35 5.97 -9.63 0.48
CA ALA A 35 5.02 -9.16 -0.51
C ALA A 35 5.78 -8.42 -1.63
N ALA A 36 5.20 -8.43 -2.83
CA ALA A 36 5.71 -7.71 -3.98
C ALA A 36 4.58 -6.92 -4.63
N THR A 37 4.95 -5.76 -5.18
CA THR A 37 4.05 -4.81 -5.84
C THR A 37 4.68 -4.39 -7.16
N VAL A 38 3.89 -4.34 -8.22
CA VAL A 38 4.34 -3.90 -9.55
C VAL A 38 3.68 -2.58 -9.94
N MET A 39 4.46 -1.66 -10.51
CA MET A 39 3.94 -0.43 -11.10
C MET A 39 3.98 -0.57 -12.62
N LEU A 40 2.82 -0.64 -13.25
CA LEU A 40 2.70 -0.65 -14.70
C LEU A 40 2.55 0.80 -15.17
N LEU A 41 3.59 1.31 -15.82
CA LEU A 41 3.67 2.68 -16.29
C LEU A 41 3.33 2.78 -17.77
N LYS A 42 2.66 3.86 -18.14
CA LYS A 42 2.37 4.24 -19.53
C LYS A 42 2.74 5.70 -19.73
N ASP A 43 3.54 5.98 -20.76
CA ASP A 43 3.82 7.35 -21.16
C ASP A 43 2.55 8.02 -21.71
N THR A 44 2.28 9.26 -21.28
CA THR A 44 1.09 10.03 -21.67
C THR A 44 1.39 11.20 -22.61
N GLY A 45 2.64 11.31 -23.07
CA GLY A 45 3.11 12.38 -23.97
C GLY A 45 3.62 13.62 -23.21
N THR A 46 4.05 14.63 -23.95
CA THR A 46 4.67 15.87 -23.42
C THR A 46 3.69 17.05 -23.32
N GLY A 47 2.40 16.80 -23.44
CA GLY A 47 1.36 17.82 -23.39
C GLY A 47 1.22 18.43 -21.99
N THR A 48 0.46 19.51 -21.90
CA THR A 48 0.04 20.09 -20.62
C THR A 48 -1.40 19.65 -20.37
N GLU A 49 -1.66 19.00 -19.24
CA GLU A 49 -3.03 18.65 -18.84
C GLU A 49 -3.87 19.93 -18.68
N PRO A 50 -5.21 19.85 -18.77
CA PRO A 50 -6.09 21.01 -18.55
C PRO A 50 -5.88 21.72 -17.20
N THR A 51 -5.25 21.06 -16.24
CA THR A 51 -4.87 21.58 -14.92
C THR A 51 -3.57 22.41 -14.92
N GLY A 52 -2.89 22.53 -16.06
CA GLY A 52 -1.59 23.21 -16.16
C GLY A 52 -0.38 22.34 -15.78
N ALA A 53 -0.60 21.09 -15.37
CA ALA A 53 0.48 20.15 -15.04
C ALA A 53 1.09 19.57 -16.32
N ARG A 54 2.43 19.40 -16.33
CA ARG A 54 3.13 18.66 -17.38
C ARG A 54 2.62 17.21 -17.35
N SER A 55 2.17 16.69 -18.50
CA SER A 55 1.71 15.30 -18.57
C SER A 55 2.88 14.38 -18.21
N GLY A 56 2.66 13.51 -17.24
CA GLY A 56 3.62 12.59 -16.67
C GLY A 56 3.10 11.16 -16.72
N PRO A 57 3.94 10.13 -16.52
CA PRO A 57 3.55 8.74 -16.74
C PRO A 57 2.30 8.38 -15.94
N ALA A 58 1.32 7.78 -16.63
CA ALA A 58 0.16 7.20 -15.99
C ALA A 58 0.55 5.85 -15.39
N VAL A 59 -0.02 5.52 -14.22
CA VAL A 59 0.19 4.23 -13.56
C VAL A 59 -1.13 3.47 -13.43
N HIS A 60 -1.10 2.17 -13.73
CA HIS A 60 -2.27 1.33 -13.54
C HIS A 60 -2.51 1.07 -12.04
N MET A 61 -3.74 1.33 -11.58
CA MET A 61 -4.17 1.07 -10.22
C MET A 61 -5.42 0.18 -10.20
N LEU A 62 -5.50 -0.66 -9.19
CA LEU A 62 -6.68 -1.46 -8.85
C LEU A 62 -7.47 -0.75 -7.75
N ARG A 63 -8.79 -0.82 -7.81
CA ARG A 63 -9.65 -0.50 -6.65
C ARG A 63 -10.03 -1.79 -5.95
N ARG A 64 -9.65 -1.92 -4.68
CA ARG A 64 -9.95 -3.11 -3.87
C ARG A 64 -11.46 -3.23 -3.66
N ARG A 65 -11.99 -4.47 -3.68
CA ARG A 65 -13.39 -4.75 -3.33
C ARG A 65 -13.68 -4.17 -1.94
N THR A 66 -14.82 -3.50 -1.79
CA THR A 66 -15.22 -2.88 -0.52
C THR A 66 -15.48 -3.89 0.58
N SER A 67 -15.83 -5.14 0.22
CA SER A 67 -16.04 -6.24 1.15
C SER A 67 -14.75 -6.89 1.69
N MET A 68 -13.56 -6.45 1.26
CA MET A 68 -12.30 -7.00 1.78
C MET A 68 -12.09 -6.62 3.25
N ALA A 69 -11.69 -7.59 4.07
CA ALA A 69 -11.44 -7.42 5.51
C ALA A 69 -10.32 -6.42 5.85
N PHE A 70 -9.43 -6.13 4.89
CA PHE A 70 -8.34 -5.17 5.04
C PHE A 70 -8.31 -4.23 3.83
N ALA A 71 -8.13 -2.93 4.07
CA ALA A 71 -8.02 -1.90 3.04
C ALA A 71 -9.09 -1.98 1.94
N GLY A 72 -10.33 -2.37 2.29
CA GLY A 72 -11.44 -2.42 1.34
C GLY A 72 -11.72 -1.05 0.73
N GLY A 73 -11.89 -1.00 -0.59
CA GLY A 73 -12.17 0.24 -1.33
C GLY A 73 -10.95 1.12 -1.64
N ALA A 74 -9.77 0.83 -1.08
CA ALA A 74 -8.54 1.56 -1.36
C ALA A 74 -8.06 1.33 -2.80
N TYR A 75 -7.44 2.35 -3.39
CA TYR A 75 -6.65 2.20 -4.61
C TYR A 75 -5.27 1.66 -4.26
N ALA A 76 -4.82 0.65 -4.99
CA ALA A 76 -3.54 0.00 -4.79
C ALA A 76 -2.92 -0.36 -6.14
N TYR A 77 -1.60 -0.45 -6.18
CA TYR A 77 -0.91 -1.08 -7.30
C TYR A 77 -1.15 -2.60 -7.28
N PRO A 78 -1.12 -3.29 -8.44
CA PRO A 78 -1.18 -4.74 -8.47
C PRO A 78 -0.03 -5.36 -7.66
N GLY A 79 -0.33 -6.39 -6.88
CA GLY A 79 0.62 -7.02 -5.99
C GLY A 79 -0.03 -8.05 -5.08
N GLY A 80 0.80 -8.70 -4.26
CA GLY A 80 0.36 -9.78 -3.39
C GLY A 80 1.48 -10.33 -2.51
N GLY A 81 1.17 -11.39 -1.77
CA GLY A 81 2.19 -12.16 -1.05
C GLY A 81 3.14 -12.85 -2.03
N VAL A 82 4.41 -12.90 -1.66
CA VAL A 82 5.41 -13.69 -2.39
C VAL A 82 5.14 -15.16 -2.11
N ASP A 83 5.07 -15.97 -3.17
CA ASP A 83 4.98 -17.42 -3.08
C ASP A 83 6.40 -18.00 -2.96
N PRO A 84 6.65 -19.06 -2.17
CA PRO A 84 7.96 -19.69 -2.11
C PRO A 84 8.54 -20.09 -3.49
N ARG A 85 7.69 -20.35 -4.49
CA ARG A 85 8.10 -20.65 -5.87
C ARG A 85 8.72 -19.45 -6.59
N ASP A 86 8.50 -18.23 -6.13
CA ASP A 86 9.10 -17.01 -6.71
C ASP A 86 10.63 -16.96 -6.50
N ASP A 87 11.17 -17.78 -5.58
CA ASP A 87 12.62 -17.89 -5.37
C ASP A 87 13.28 -18.87 -6.39
N ASP A 88 12.51 -19.58 -7.20
CA ASP A 88 13.03 -20.41 -8.30
C ASP A 88 13.49 -19.52 -9.46
N ARG A 89 14.78 -19.61 -9.81
CA ARG A 89 15.40 -18.83 -10.88
C ARG A 89 15.25 -19.47 -12.26
N ALA A 90 14.79 -20.72 -12.35
CA ALA A 90 14.58 -21.43 -13.59
C ALA A 90 13.18 -21.18 -14.15
N VAL A 91 12.83 -19.91 -14.37
CA VAL A 91 11.54 -19.57 -14.97
C VAL A 91 11.71 -19.56 -16.49
N GLY A 92 10.98 -20.41 -17.22
CA GLY A 92 11.22 -20.65 -18.66
C GLY A 92 10.97 -19.49 -19.63
N TRP A 93 10.60 -18.31 -19.12
CA TRP A 93 10.50 -17.07 -19.89
C TRP A 93 11.59 -16.04 -19.54
N ALA A 94 12.40 -16.30 -18.50
CA ALA A 94 13.51 -15.46 -18.07
C ALA A 94 14.80 -15.80 -18.83
#